data_AF-A0A8T4ZU58-F1
#
_entry.id   AF-A0A8T4ZU58-F1
#
_cell.length_a   1.000
_cell.length_b   1.000
_cell.length_c   1.000
_cell.angle_alpha   90.00
_cell.angle_beta   90.00
_cell.angle_gamma   90.00
#
_symmetry.space_group_name_H-M   'P 1'
#
loop_
_entity.id
_entity.type
_entity.pdbx_description
1 polymer ?
#
loop_
_entity_poly.entity_id
_entity_poly.type
_entity_poly.pdbx_seq_one_letter_code
_entity_poly.pdbx_strand_id
1 'polypeptide(L)'
;MAREKEEKEDVEELREVLSVISKEVPALIKGIIASVFSEEAGRDMGRAAAAFYKELKEAGMPEDVAVKMTEGYISTFTSLGEIMKRAVGKQRSIEDERIGKEISKEVSKKVMEKLSEKLSKEISEETAREIEKELAKQRREKSEEEEEDED
;
A
#
# COMPACT_ATOMS: atom_id res chain seq x y z
N MET A 1 36.16 -0.10 8.36
CA MET A 1 35.53 0.21 9.66
C MET A 1 34.53 1.35 9.58
N ALA A 2 34.80 2.48 8.90
CA ALA A 2 33.82 3.57 8.75
C ALA A 2 32.58 3.17 7.90
N ARG A 3 32.81 2.55 6.73
CA ARG A 3 31.75 2.12 5.79
C ARG A 3 30.78 1.06 6.35
N GLU A 4 31.28 0.17 7.21
CA GLU A 4 30.48 -0.84 7.92
C GLU A 4 29.63 -0.26 9.06
N LYS A 5 29.97 0.93 9.56
CA LYS A 5 29.16 1.63 10.56
C LYS A 5 28.02 2.38 9.90
N GLU A 6 28.29 3.10 8.80
CA GLU A 6 27.25 3.76 7.98
C GLU A 6 26.20 2.76 7.48
N GLU A 7 26.60 1.63 6.88
CA GLU A 7 25.63 0.62 6.40
C GLU A 7 24.77 0.02 7.54
N LYS A 8 25.30 -0.06 8.76
CA LYS A 8 24.54 -0.56 9.92
C LYS A 8 23.57 0.48 10.45
N GLU A 9 23.96 1.75 10.45
CA GLU A 9 23.09 2.87 10.79
C GLU A 9 21.90 2.98 9.81
N ASP A 10 22.16 2.91 8.50
CA ASP A 10 21.12 2.94 7.46
C ASP A 10 20.10 1.80 7.61
N VAL A 11 20.57 0.59 7.95
CA VAL A 11 19.69 -0.57 8.17
C VAL A 11 18.87 -0.43 9.45
N GLU A 12 19.43 0.17 10.50
CA GLU A 12 18.68 0.43 11.74
C GLU A 12 17.59 1.48 11.54
N GLU A 13 17.89 2.57 10.82
CA GLU A 13 16.92 3.63 10.52
C GLU A 13 15.77 3.11 9.63
N LEU A 14 16.08 2.33 8.59
CA LEU A 14 15.07 1.67 7.77
C LEU A 14 14.21 0.70 8.58
N ARG A 15 14.80 -0.04 9.52
CA ARG A 15 14.07 -0.96 10.40
C ARG A 15 13.12 -0.21 11.33
N GLU A 16 13.51 0.98 11.80
CA GLU A 16 12.67 1.83 12.63
C GLU A 16 11.47 2.38 11.83
N VAL A 17 11.70 2.89 10.62
CA VAL A 17 10.64 3.35 9.71
C VAL A 17 9.67 2.21 9.38
N LEU A 18 10.19 1.03 9.03
CA LEU A 18 9.38 -0.15 8.74
C LEU A 18 8.59 -0.62 9.97
N SER A 19 9.17 -0.52 11.17
CA SER A 19 8.52 -0.83 12.44
C SER A 19 7.32 0.10 12.68
N VAL A 20 7.49 1.41 12.45
CA VAL A 20 6.40 2.39 12.56
C VAL A 20 5.29 2.08 11.54
N ILE A 21 5.64 1.89 10.27
CA ILE A 21 4.67 1.57 9.20
C ILE A 21 3.89 0.28 9.54
N SER A 22 4.59 -0.75 10.04
CA SER A 22 3.99 -2.02 10.43
C SER A 22 2.99 -1.92 11.59
N LYS A 23 3.05 -0.84 12.38
CA LYS A 23 2.15 -0.57 13.51
C LYS A 23 1.01 0.37 13.11
N GLU A 24 1.35 1.48 12.47
CA GLU A 24 0.40 2.55 12.16
C GLU A 24 -0.57 2.15 11.06
N VAL A 25 -0.12 1.49 9.99
CA VAL A 25 -1.01 1.09 8.89
C VAL A 25 -2.08 0.12 9.37
N PRO A 26 -1.77 -0.97 10.10
CA PRO A 26 -2.81 -1.84 10.64
C PRO A 26 -3.72 -1.17 11.69
N ALA A 27 -3.19 -0.25 12.49
CA ALA A 27 -3.97 0.49 13.48
C ALA A 27 -5.01 1.40 12.81
N LEU A 28 -4.63 2.11 11.75
CA LEU A 28 -5.53 2.95 10.96
C LEU A 28 -6.64 2.12 10.31
N ILE A 29 -6.30 0.99 9.68
CA ILE A 29 -7.31 0.12 9.06
C ILE A 29 -8.28 -0.42 10.13
N LYS A 30 -7.77 -0.84 11.30
CA LYS A 30 -8.62 -1.25 12.43
C LYS A 30 -9.53 -0.13 12.92
N GLY A 31 -9.05 1.10 12.99
CA GLY A 31 -9.85 2.26 13.39
C GLY A 31 -11.01 2.53 12.42
N ILE A 32 -10.75 2.47 11.12
CA ILE A 32 -11.79 2.63 10.09
C ILE A 32 -12.81 1.47 10.17
N ILE A 33 -12.35 0.23 10.34
CA ILE A 33 -13.25 -0.92 10.55
C ILE A 33 -14.11 -0.71 11.78
N ALA A 34 -13.52 -0.37 12.93
CA ALA A 34 -14.27 -0.19 14.16
C ALA A 34 -15.30 0.94 14.06
N SER A 35 -14.98 2.00 13.32
CA SER A 35 -15.92 3.07 12.99
C SER A 35 -17.10 2.56 12.14
N VAL A 36 -16.83 1.81 11.07
CA VAL A 36 -17.84 1.33 10.11
C VAL A 36 -18.67 0.16 10.64
N PHE A 37 -18.10 -0.66 11.53
CA PHE A 37 -18.73 -1.84 12.14
C PHE A 37 -19.07 -1.63 13.62
N SER A 38 -19.25 -0.38 14.03
CA SER A 38 -19.79 -0.06 15.35
C SER A 38 -21.28 -0.39 15.44
N GLU A 39 -21.79 -0.57 16.65
CA GLU A 39 -23.23 -0.72 16.87
C GLU A 39 -24.02 0.49 16.33
N GLU A 40 -23.46 1.69 16.47
CA GLU A 40 -24.01 2.93 15.94
C GLU A 40 -24.08 2.91 14.40
N ALA A 41 -22.97 2.56 13.74
CA ALA A 41 -22.94 2.41 12.28
C ALA A 41 -23.90 1.32 11.78
N GLY A 42 -24.04 0.21 12.52
CA GLY A 42 -25.03 -0.82 12.23
C GLY A 42 -26.48 -0.32 12.31
N ARG A 43 -26.80 0.49 13.32
CA ARG A 43 -28.13 1.12 13.45
C ARG A 43 -28.41 2.12 12.33
N ASP A 44 -27.44 2.93 11.97
CA ASP A 44 -27.58 3.92 10.89
C ASP A 44 -27.71 3.25 9.52
N MET A 45 -26.95 2.19 9.26
CA MET A 45 -27.10 1.36 8.06
C MET A 45 -28.50 0.74 7.99
N GLY A 46 -29.00 0.19 9.10
CA GLY A 46 -30.36 -0.35 9.17
C GLY A 46 -31.45 0.69 8.88
N ARG A 47 -31.30 1.91 9.41
CA ARG A 47 -32.22 3.03 9.13
C ARG A 47 -32.19 3.42 7.66
N ALA A 48 -31.00 3.51 7.06
CA ALA A 48 -30.85 3.86 5.64
C ALA A 48 -31.51 2.81 4.73
N ALA A 49 -31.28 1.52 5.00
CA ALA A 49 -31.93 0.44 4.25
C ALA A 49 -33.46 0.45 4.40
N ALA A 50 -33.97 0.72 5.61
CA ALA A 50 -35.41 0.81 5.85
C ALA A 50 -36.05 2.01 5.12
N ALA A 51 -35.38 3.17 5.13
CA ALA A 51 -35.82 4.34 4.38
C ALA A 51 -35.84 4.07 2.87
N PHE A 52 -34.78 3.47 2.33
CA PHE A 52 -34.69 3.09 0.93
C PHE A 52 -35.81 2.13 0.52
N TYR A 53 -36.04 1.07 1.29
CA TYR A 53 -37.15 0.14 1.05
C TYR A 53 -38.51 0.84 1.03
N LYS A 54 -38.74 1.74 2.00
CA LYS A 54 -39.99 2.49 2.13
C LYS A 54 -40.22 3.37 0.90
N GLU A 55 -39.20 4.11 0.45
CA GLU A 55 -39.29 4.95 -0.75
C GLU A 55 -39.57 4.13 -2.02
N LEU A 56 -38.96 2.96 -2.18
CA LEU A 56 -39.24 2.06 -3.29
C LEU A 56 -40.71 1.62 -3.31
N LYS A 57 -41.26 1.24 -2.15
CA LYS A 57 -42.68 0.87 -2.01
C LYS A 57 -43.61 2.05 -2.29
N GLU A 58 -43.28 3.23 -1.79
CA GLU A 58 -44.06 4.46 -2.04
C GLU A 58 -44.04 4.88 -3.52
N ALA A 59 -42.94 4.62 -4.22
CA ALA A 59 -42.83 4.81 -5.67
C ALA A 59 -43.61 3.77 -6.50
N GLY A 60 -44.32 2.83 -5.85
CA GLY A 60 -45.13 1.81 -6.51
C GLY A 60 -44.34 0.58 -6.94
N MET A 61 -43.12 0.39 -6.43
CA MET A 61 -42.34 -0.82 -6.73
C MET A 61 -42.97 -2.05 -6.06
N PRO A 62 -43.08 -3.18 -6.79
CA PRO A 62 -43.50 -4.45 -6.20
C PRO A 62 -42.65 -4.83 -4.99
N GLU A 63 -43.27 -5.43 -3.97
CA GLU A 63 -42.63 -5.71 -2.68
C GLU A 63 -41.40 -6.61 -2.80
N ASP A 64 -41.48 -7.65 -3.62
CA ASP A 64 -40.37 -8.57 -3.91
C ASP A 64 -39.19 -7.87 -4.58
N VAL A 65 -39.45 -6.96 -5.52
CA VAL A 65 -38.43 -6.16 -6.19
C VAL A 65 -37.79 -5.16 -5.23
N ALA A 66 -38.60 -4.49 -4.40
CA ALA A 66 -38.12 -3.53 -3.41
C ALA A 66 -37.25 -4.19 -2.33
N VAL A 67 -37.64 -5.39 -1.85
CA VAL A 67 -36.82 -6.21 -0.96
C VAL A 67 -35.49 -6.54 -1.63
N LYS A 68 -35.52 -7.07 -2.85
CA LYS A 68 -34.30 -7.46 -3.58
C LYS A 68 -33.35 -6.29 -3.85
N MET A 69 -33.88 -5.12 -4.19
CA MET A 69 -33.06 -3.91 -4.37
C MET A 69 -32.44 -3.44 -3.06
N THR A 70 -33.17 -3.53 -1.95
CA THR A 70 -32.67 -3.19 -0.62
C THR A 70 -31.62 -4.19 -0.14
N GLU A 71 -31.83 -5.49 -0.37
CA GLU A 71 -30.83 -6.54 -0.14
C GLU A 71 -29.55 -6.27 -0.94
N GLY A 72 -29.69 -5.89 -2.22
CA GLY A 72 -28.57 -5.47 -3.07
C GLY A 72 -27.81 -4.29 -2.47
N TYR A 73 -28.53 -3.25 -2.02
CA TYR A 73 -27.95 -2.08 -1.36
C TYR A 73 -27.20 -2.45 -0.06
N ILE A 74 -27.75 -3.32 0.78
CA ILE A 74 -27.06 -3.78 2.00
C ILE A 74 -25.84 -4.66 1.64
N SER A 75 -25.95 -5.48 0.59
CA SER A 75 -24.91 -6.43 0.20
C SER A 75 -23.60 -5.77 -0.21
N THR A 76 -23.65 -4.53 -0.73
CA THR A 76 -22.43 -3.77 -1.04
C THR A 76 -21.63 -3.45 0.22
N PHE A 77 -22.31 -3.15 1.33
CA PHE A 77 -21.66 -2.85 2.60
C PHE A 77 -21.09 -4.10 3.26
N THR A 78 -21.80 -5.23 3.23
CA THR A 78 -21.29 -6.50 3.77
C THR A 78 -20.13 -7.06 2.95
N SER A 79 -20.16 -6.91 1.62
CA SER A 79 -19.06 -7.33 0.73
C SER A 79 -17.78 -6.54 0.99
N LEU A 80 -17.88 -5.22 1.12
CA LEU A 80 -16.75 -4.37 1.54
C LEU A 80 -16.25 -4.78 2.92
N GLY A 81 -17.18 -5.11 3.80
CA GLY A 81 -16.89 -5.58 5.13
C GLY A 81 -16.09 -6.90 5.19
N GLU A 82 -16.46 -7.88 4.37
CA GLU A 82 -15.75 -9.16 4.23
C GLU A 82 -14.34 -8.97 3.65
N ILE A 83 -14.16 -8.05 2.69
CA ILE A 83 -12.82 -7.68 2.18
C ILE A 83 -11.96 -7.09 3.30
N MET A 84 -12.53 -6.18 4.09
CA MET A 84 -11.87 -5.58 5.26
C MET A 84 -11.50 -6.63 6.31
N LYS A 85 -12.40 -7.58 6.56
CA LYS A 85 -12.20 -8.69 7.48
C LYS A 85 -11.11 -9.64 6.98
N ARG A 86 -10.95 -9.84 5.67
CA ARG A 86 -9.80 -10.58 5.10
C ARG A 86 -8.49 -9.80 5.24
N ALA A 87 -8.54 -8.47 5.14
CA ALA A 87 -7.36 -7.62 5.28
C ALA A 87 -6.89 -7.47 6.74
N VAL A 88 -7.80 -7.56 7.73
CA VAL A 88 -7.51 -7.30 9.15
C VAL A 88 -7.69 -8.51 10.07
N GLY A 89 -8.48 -9.49 9.66
CA GLY A 89 -8.95 -10.62 10.46
C GLY A 89 -8.21 -11.93 10.20
N LYS A 90 -7.30 -12.21 11.12
CA LYS A 90 -6.79 -13.54 11.49
C LYS A 90 -7.95 -14.45 11.95
N GLN A 91 -8.67 -15.11 11.05
CA GLN A 91 -9.52 -16.28 11.36
C GLN A 91 -9.28 -17.37 10.30
N ARG A 92 -8.62 -18.45 10.74
CA ARG A 92 -8.04 -19.52 9.93
C ARG A 92 -9.06 -20.61 9.60
N SER A 93 -9.42 -20.75 8.33
CA SER A 93 -9.69 -22.06 7.71
C SER A 93 -8.34 -22.66 7.28
N ILE A 94 -8.10 -23.94 7.54
CA ILE A 94 -6.82 -24.62 7.23
C ILE A 94 -6.51 -24.60 5.71
N GLU A 95 -7.55 -24.54 4.88
CA GLU A 95 -7.45 -24.50 3.41
C GLU A 95 -7.09 -23.09 2.88
N ASP A 96 -7.66 -22.05 3.49
CA ASP A 96 -7.36 -20.64 3.17
C ASP A 96 -5.94 -20.23 3.62
N GLU A 97 -5.40 -20.84 4.67
CA GLU A 97 -4.03 -20.56 5.14
C GLU A 97 -2.96 -21.04 4.16
N ARG A 98 -3.22 -22.09 3.36
CA ARG A 98 -2.27 -22.56 2.33
C ARG A 98 -2.27 -21.61 1.12
N ILE A 99 -3.45 -21.31 0.59
CA ILE A 99 -3.60 -20.43 -0.58
C ILE A 99 -3.13 -19.01 -0.26
N GLY A 100 -3.52 -18.46 0.90
CA GLY A 100 -3.09 -17.14 1.34
C GLY A 100 -1.58 -17.02 1.56
N LYS A 101 -0.93 -18.06 2.12
CA LYS A 101 0.54 -18.09 2.26
C LYS A 101 1.25 -18.18 0.93
N GLU A 102 0.74 -18.95 -0.03
CA GLU A 102 1.32 -19.04 -1.38
C GLU A 102 1.18 -17.72 -2.13
N ILE A 103 -0.02 -17.13 -2.14
CA ILE A 103 -0.24 -15.83 -2.80
C ILE A 103 0.60 -14.74 -2.12
N SER A 104 0.66 -14.67 -0.80
CA SER A 104 1.45 -13.67 -0.09
C SER A 104 2.96 -13.82 -0.33
N LYS A 105 3.46 -15.07 -0.39
CA LYS A 105 4.85 -15.35 -0.76
C LYS A 105 5.14 -14.94 -2.20
N GLU A 106 4.25 -15.30 -3.13
CA GLU A 106 4.43 -14.99 -4.55
C GLU A 106 4.37 -13.49 -4.81
N VAL A 107 3.41 -12.78 -4.20
CA VAL A 107 3.29 -11.32 -4.29
C VAL A 107 4.52 -10.64 -3.68
N SER A 108 4.91 -11.03 -2.45
CA SER A 108 6.11 -10.45 -1.81
C SER A 108 7.36 -10.66 -2.65
N LYS A 109 7.53 -11.86 -3.22
CA LYS A 109 8.66 -12.20 -4.08
C LYS A 109 8.68 -11.33 -5.35
N LYS A 110 7.55 -11.22 -6.04
CA LYS A 110 7.42 -10.43 -7.27
C LYS A 110 7.60 -8.92 -7.03
N VAL A 111 7.13 -8.44 -5.89
CA VAL A 111 7.31 -7.04 -5.47
C VAL A 111 8.78 -6.77 -5.18
N MET A 112 9.46 -7.63 -4.41
CA MET A 112 10.89 -7.52 -4.13
C MET A 112 11.75 -7.57 -5.41
N GLU A 113 11.47 -8.51 -6.30
CA GLU A 113 12.17 -8.66 -7.58
C GLU A 113 12.05 -7.40 -8.45
N LYS A 114 10.81 -6.89 -8.63
CA LYS A 114 10.59 -5.66 -9.38
C LYS A 114 11.21 -4.42 -8.72
N LEU A 115 11.18 -4.34 -7.39
CA LEU A 115 11.82 -3.26 -6.65
C LEU A 115 13.34 -3.31 -6.81
N SER A 116 13.96 -4.49 -6.69
CA SER A 116 15.41 -4.63 -6.85
C SER A 116 15.88 -4.33 -8.26
N GLU A 117 15.13 -4.78 -9.28
CA GLU A 117 15.43 -4.45 -10.68
C GLU A 117 15.34 -2.95 -10.93
N LYS A 118 14.32 -2.30 -10.37
CA LYS A 118 14.12 -0.87 -10.57
C LYS A 118 15.19 -0.05 -9.84
N LEU A 119 15.48 -0.39 -8.58
CA LEU A 119 16.53 0.27 -7.80
C LEU A 119 17.91 0.12 -8.46
N SER A 120 18.28 -1.09 -8.88
CA SER A 120 19.58 -1.33 -9.50
C SER A 120 19.76 -0.56 -10.81
N LYS A 121 18.69 -0.46 -11.61
CA LYS A 121 18.70 0.31 -12.85
C LYS A 121 18.80 1.81 -12.60
N GLU A 122 18.04 2.33 -11.63
CA GLU A 122 18.01 3.75 -11.29
C GLU A 122 19.35 4.20 -10.68
N ILE A 123 19.92 3.41 -9.75
CA ILE A 123 21.26 3.65 -9.19
C ILE A 123 22.33 3.60 -10.29
N SER A 124 22.27 2.63 -11.21
CA SER A 124 23.22 2.55 -12.33
C SER A 124 23.16 3.78 -13.24
N GLU A 125 21.95 4.24 -13.58
CA GLU A 125 21.76 5.39 -14.44
C GLU A 125 22.20 6.70 -13.75
N GLU A 126 21.93 6.83 -12.46
CA GLU A 126 22.33 7.99 -11.65
C GLU A 126 23.85 8.04 -11.46
N THR A 127 24.47 6.92 -11.09
CA THR A 127 25.92 6.82 -10.90
C THR A 127 26.68 7.10 -12.21
N ALA A 128 26.18 6.59 -13.35
CA ALA A 128 26.81 6.86 -14.65
C ALA A 128 26.76 8.35 -15.01
N ARG A 129 25.64 9.03 -14.76
CA ARG A 129 25.49 10.47 -15.01
C ARG A 129 26.41 11.31 -14.12
N GLU A 130 26.60 10.92 -12.86
CA GLU A 130 27.49 11.61 -11.93
C GLU A 130 28.96 11.45 -12.31
N ILE A 131 29.37 10.23 -12.69
CA ILE A 131 30.74 9.98 -13.19
C ILE A 131 31.01 10.77 -14.47
N GLU A 132 30.07 10.82 -15.42
CA GLU A 132 30.23 11.61 -16.65
C GLU A 132 30.36 13.11 -16.37
N LYS A 133 29.56 13.65 -15.44
CA LYS A 133 29.66 15.05 -15.03
C LYS A 133 31.02 15.38 -14.42
N GLU A 134 31.53 14.53 -13.52
CA GLU A 134 32.83 14.81 -12.91
C GLU A 134 34.01 14.60 -13.86
N LEU A 135 33.94 13.62 -14.76
CA LEU A 135 34.95 13.47 -15.81
C LEU A 135 34.96 14.68 -16.76
N ALA A 136 33.80 15.23 -17.09
CA ALA A 136 33.71 16.43 -17.92
C ALA A 136 34.27 17.67 -17.20
N LYS A 137 34.10 17.75 -15.88
CA LYS A 137 34.61 18.84 -15.05
C LYS A 137 36.15 18.78 -14.93
N GLN A 138 36.69 17.60 -14.60
CA GLN A 138 38.14 17.39 -14.53
C GLN A 138 38.85 17.63 -15.87
N ARG A 139 38.22 17.25 -16.99
CA ARG A 139 38.79 17.51 -18.32
C ARG A 139 38.86 19.00 -18.67
N ARG A 140 37.91 19.81 -18.18
CA ARG A 140 37.92 21.28 -18.35
C ARG A 140 38.98 21.94 -17.49
N GLU A 141 39.06 21.57 -16.22
CA GLU A 141 40.06 22.12 -15.29
C GLU A 141 41.49 21.79 -15.78
N LYS A 142 41.70 20.59 -16.31
CA LYS A 142 43.01 20.19 -16.84
C LYS A 142 43.42 20.89 -18.15
N SER A 143 42.45 21.23 -19.02
CA SER A 143 42.74 22.02 -20.23
C SER A 143 43.04 23.49 -19.91
N GLU A 144 42.53 24.01 -18.80
CA GLU A 144 42.79 25.37 -18.34
C GLU A 144 44.18 25.49 -17.67
N GLU A 145 44.64 24.46 -16.95
CA GLU A 145 46.02 24.41 -16.42
C GLU A 145 47.10 24.23 -17.50
N GLU A 146 46.83 23.47 -18.58
CA GLU A 146 47.79 23.25 -19.67
C GLU A 146 47.94 24.49 -20.59
N GLU A 147 46.96 25.41 -20.64
CA GLU A 147 47.05 26.69 -21.38
C GLU A 147 47.77 27.80 -20.59
N GLU A 148 47.83 27.74 -19.25
CA GLU A 148 48.56 28.72 -18.43
C GLU A 148 50.08 28.44 -18.32
N ASP A 149 50.54 27.22 -18.62
CA ASP A 149 51.97 26.85 -18.59
C ASP A 149 52.70 27.09 -19.94
N GLU A 150 51.99 27.46 -21.02
CA GLU A 150 52.56 27.74 -22.35
C GLU A 150 52.76 29.24 -22.67
N ASP A 151 52.32 30.16 -21.81
CA ASP A 151 52.49 31.64 -21.92
C ASP A 151 53.61 32.21 -21.01
#